data_AF-A0A962JI91-F1
#
_entry.id   AF-A0A962JI91-F1
#
_cell.length_a   1.000
_cell.length_b   1.000
_cell.length_c   1.000
_cell.angle_alpha   90.00
_cell.angle_beta   90.00
_cell.angle_gamma   90.00
#
_symmetry.space_group_name_H-M   'P 1'
#
loop_
_entity.id
_entity.type
_entity.pdbx_description
1 polymer ?
#
loop_
_entity_poly.entity_id
_entity_poly.type
_entity_poly.pdbx_seq_one_letter_code
_entity_poly.pdbx_strand_id
1 'polypeptide(L)'
;MVFNPQQTRQSLKPFDIRQIVPKHGAIADYCRFYHLDFEQDFRQVKHSCGYFEVANYWIAAHSYVVPNPKGTVWIIHGYLEHSGLYRHI
;
A
#
# COMPACT_ATOMS: atom_id res chain seq x y z
N MET A 1 -4.63 14.34 9.68
CA MET A 1 -4.35 13.50 10.87
C MET A 1 -2.98 12.89 10.67
N VAL A 2 -2.21 12.72 11.74
CA VAL A 2 -0.83 12.21 11.68
C VAL A 2 -0.88 10.68 11.68
N PHE A 3 -0.01 10.05 10.90
CA PHE A 3 0.16 8.59 10.87
C PHE A 3 0.40 8.02 12.28
N ASN A 4 -0.33 6.94 12.61
CA ASN A 4 -0.18 6.19 13.87
C ASN A 4 0.12 4.70 13.54
N PRO A 5 1.36 4.22 13.76
CA PRO A 5 1.76 2.86 13.41
C PRO A 5 0.91 1.75 14.06
N GLN A 6 0.52 1.92 15.33
CA GLN A 6 -0.25 0.91 16.05
C GLN A 6 -1.67 0.81 15.49
N GLN A 7 -2.30 1.96 15.27
CA GLN A 7 -3.65 2.01 14.71
C GLN A 7 -3.68 1.49 13.27
N THR A 8 -2.66 1.78 12.47
CA THR A 8 -2.50 1.22 11.11
C THR A 8 -2.41 -0.30 11.16
N ARG A 9 -1.57 -0.88 12.04
CA ARG A 9 -1.45 -2.34 12.18
C ARG A 9 -2.77 -3.00 12.59
N GLN A 10 -3.52 -2.39 13.50
CA GLN A 10 -4.84 -2.88 13.92
C GLN A 10 -5.90 -2.77 12.82
N SER A 11 -5.75 -1.81 11.90
CA SER A 11 -6.71 -1.57 10.82
C SER A 11 -6.41 -2.37 9.55
N LEU A 12 -5.20 -2.94 9.44
CA LEU A 12 -4.79 -3.73 8.28
C LEU A 12 -5.61 -5.01 8.20
N LYS A 13 -6.04 -5.34 6.98
CA LYS A 13 -6.81 -6.55 6.67
C LYS A 13 -5.95 -7.49 5.82
N PRO A 14 -6.28 -8.80 5.77
CA PRO A 14 -5.70 -9.70 4.79
C PRO A 14 -5.77 -9.09 3.39
N PHE A 15 -4.69 -9.24 2.63
CA PHE A 15 -4.59 -8.61 1.32
C PHE A 15 -5.62 -9.20 0.34
N ASP A 16 -6.35 -8.31 -0.32
CA ASP A 16 -7.21 -8.59 -1.46
C ASP A 16 -7.04 -7.47 -2.49
N ILE A 17 -6.66 -7.81 -3.71
CA ILE A 17 -6.46 -6.85 -4.82
C ILE A 17 -7.75 -6.10 -5.21
N ARG A 18 -8.92 -6.60 -4.77
CA ARG A 18 -10.22 -5.94 -4.99
C ARG A 18 -10.53 -4.92 -3.89
N GLN A 19 -9.83 -4.96 -2.76
CA GLN A 19 -9.98 -3.99 -1.69
C GLN A 19 -9.40 -2.64 -2.15
N ILE A 20 -10.12 -1.55 -1.93
CA ILE A 20 -9.62 -0.20 -2.20
C ILE A 20 -9.21 0.44 -0.88
N VAL A 21 -8.06 1.11 -0.89
CA VAL A 21 -7.62 1.92 0.26
C VAL A 21 -8.69 2.98 0.58
N PRO A 22 -9.15 3.07 1.85
CA PRO A 22 -10.15 4.06 2.21
C PRO A 22 -9.58 5.48 2.06
N LYS A 23 -10.43 6.46 1.75
CA LYS A 23 -10.01 7.87 1.65
C LYS A 23 -9.57 8.48 2.99
N HIS A 24 -10.08 7.94 4.09
CA HIS A 24 -9.87 8.44 5.45
C HIS A 24 -9.57 7.28 6.42
N GLY A 25 -9.02 7.61 7.59
CA GLY A 25 -8.67 6.67 8.64
C GLY A 25 -7.21 6.21 8.58
N ALA A 26 -6.85 5.30 9.49
CA ALA A 26 -5.45 4.96 9.77
C ALA A 26 -4.67 4.38 8.58
N ILE A 27 -5.33 3.64 7.68
CA ILE A 27 -4.69 3.14 6.45
C ILE A 27 -4.44 4.28 5.47
N ALA A 28 -5.38 5.21 5.32
CA ALA A 28 -5.24 6.37 4.45
C ALA A 28 -4.13 7.31 4.95
N ASP A 29 -4.07 7.54 6.27
CA ASP A 29 -3.03 8.38 6.89
C ASP A 29 -1.64 7.75 6.74
N TYR A 30 -1.53 6.42 6.88
CA TYR A 30 -0.31 5.67 6.60
C TYR A 30 0.13 5.82 5.14
N CYS A 31 -0.78 5.63 4.18
CA CYS A 31 -0.44 5.74 2.76
C CYS A 31 0.05 7.14 2.41
N ARG A 32 -0.64 8.19 2.89
CA ARG A 32 -0.21 9.59 2.73
C ARG A 32 1.15 9.88 3.36
N PHE A 33 1.38 9.40 4.58
CA PHE A 33 2.64 9.63 5.30
C PHE A 33 3.85 9.05 4.58
N TYR A 34 3.70 7.88 3.94
CA TYR A 34 4.75 7.26 3.15
C TYR A 34 4.70 7.60 1.65
N HIS A 35 3.82 8.50 1.22
CA HIS A 35 3.60 8.87 -0.18
C HIS A 35 3.30 7.65 -1.09
N LEU A 36 2.39 6.80 -0.62
CA LEU A 36 1.92 5.59 -1.28
C LEU A 36 0.53 5.76 -1.92
N ASP A 37 -0.07 6.95 -1.82
CA ASP A 37 -1.38 7.32 -2.33
C ASP A 37 -1.31 7.82 -3.80
N PHE A 38 -0.68 7.04 -4.67
CA PHE A 38 -0.46 7.37 -6.08
C PHE A 38 -1.75 7.66 -6.85
N GLU A 39 -2.91 7.19 -6.40
CA GLU A 39 -4.21 7.49 -7.00
C GLU A 39 -4.57 8.98 -6.95
N GLN A 40 -3.92 9.78 -6.10
CA GLN A 40 -4.06 11.24 -6.08
C GLN A 40 -3.47 11.89 -7.33
N ASP A 41 -2.31 11.39 -7.77
CA ASP A 41 -1.60 11.89 -8.95
C ASP A 41 -2.10 11.19 -10.24
N PHE A 42 -2.46 9.91 -10.13
CA PHE A 42 -2.90 9.06 -11.24
C PHE A 42 -4.33 8.58 -11.03
N ARG A 43 -5.32 9.40 -11.43
CA ARG A 43 -6.76 9.20 -11.15
C ARG A 43 -7.37 7.84 -11.52
N GLN A 44 -6.73 7.06 -12.40
CA GLN A 44 -7.25 5.76 -12.83
C GLN A 44 -6.54 4.57 -12.16
N VAL A 45 -5.55 4.83 -11.30
CA VAL A 45 -4.89 3.80 -10.50
C VAL A 45 -5.83 3.34 -9.40
N LYS A 46 -6.02 2.02 -9.30
CA LYS A 46 -6.67 1.39 -8.14
C LYS A 46 -5.61 0.94 -7.17
N HIS A 47 -5.64 1.51 -5.96
CA HIS A 47 -4.73 1.17 -4.88
C HIS A 47 -5.40 0.23 -3.87
N SER A 48 -4.76 -0.92 -3.64
CA SER A 48 -5.10 -1.87 -2.57
C SER A 48 -3.94 -1.99 -1.59
N CYS A 49 -4.27 -2.18 -0.31
CA CYS A 49 -3.30 -2.37 0.77
C CYS A 49 -3.83 -3.40 1.76
N GLY A 50 -2.97 -4.29 2.21
CA GLY A 50 -3.27 -5.33 3.18
C GLY A 50 -2.01 -6.08 3.61
N TYR A 51 -2.19 -7.22 4.27
CA TYR A 51 -1.07 -8.07 4.66
C TYR A 51 -1.22 -9.51 4.14
N PHE A 52 -0.08 -10.17 3.95
CA PHE A 52 0.01 -11.62 3.81
C PHE A 52 0.64 -12.21 5.07
N GLU A 53 0.19 -13.39 5.48
CA GLU A 53 0.85 -14.18 6.51
C GLU A 53 1.80 -15.18 5.85
N VAL A 54 3.10 -15.07 6.14
CA VAL A 54 4.15 -15.93 5.58
C VAL A 54 5.14 -16.27 6.67
N ALA A 55 5.33 -17.57 6.94
CA ALA A 55 6.28 -18.04 7.96
C ALA A 55 6.12 -17.33 9.34
N ASN A 56 4.88 -17.11 9.78
CA ASN A 56 4.50 -16.39 11.00
C ASN A 56 4.84 -14.88 11.01
N TYR A 57 5.16 -14.30 9.86
CA TYR A 57 5.29 -12.86 9.68
C TYR A 57 4.08 -12.29 8.94
N TRP A 58 3.72 -11.05 9.28
CA TRP A 58 2.76 -10.26 8.52
C TRP A 58 3.51 -9.31 7.60
N ILE A 59 3.45 -9.60 6.30
CA ILE A 59 4.11 -8.81 5.26
C ILE A 59 3.07 -7.85 4.69
N ALA A 60 3.28 -6.55 4.88
CA ALA A 60 2.43 -5.54 4.27
C ALA A 60 2.66 -5.51 2.75
N ALA A 61 1.58 -5.46 1.98
CA ALA A 61 1.61 -5.45 0.53
C ALA A 61 0.70 -4.36 -0.02
N HIS A 62 1.15 -3.76 -1.12
CA HIS A 62 0.41 -2.76 -1.87
C HIS A 62 0.28 -3.25 -3.32
N SER A 63 -0.86 -3.01 -3.95
CA SER A 63 -1.00 -3.15 -5.40
C SER A 63 -1.57 -1.89 -6.01
N TYR A 64 -1.01 -1.51 -7.15
CA TYR A 64 -1.45 -0.39 -7.96
C TYR A 64 -1.82 -0.93 -9.34
N VAL A 65 -3.11 -0.91 -9.65
CA VAL A 65 -3.62 -1.43 -10.93
C VAL A 65 -4.01 -0.26 -11.82
N VAL A 66 -3.32 -0.12 -12.96
CA VAL A 66 -3.62 0.86 -14.01
C VAL A 66 -4.66 0.30 -15.01
N PRO A 67 -5.32 1.16 -15.80
CA PRO A 67 -6.11 0.71 -16.94
C PRO A 67 -5.23 0.01 -17.99
N ASN A 68 -5.74 -1.08 -18.58
CA ASN A 68 -5.08 -1.83 -19.65
C ASN A 68 -3.62 -2.22 -19.33
N PRO A 69 -3.37 -2.93 -18.21
CA PRO A 69 -2.01 -3.30 -17.81
C PRO A 69 -1.40 -4.25 -18.84
N LYS A 70 -0.13 -4.03 -19.20
CA LYS A 70 0.63 -4.86 -20.15
C LYS A 70 1.42 -6.00 -19.49
N GLY A 71 1.50 -5.99 -18.16
CA GLY A 71 2.28 -6.93 -17.38
C GLY A 71 2.17 -6.63 -15.89
N THR A 72 2.90 -7.41 -15.09
CA THR A 72 2.98 -7.25 -13.63
C THR A 72 4.43 -7.03 -13.24
N VAL A 73 4.67 -6.04 -12.39
CA VAL A 73 5.98 -5.76 -11.79
C VAL A 73 5.87 -5.99 -10.30
N TRP A 74 6.85 -6.68 -9.73
CA TRP A 74 6.99 -6.87 -8.29
C TRP A 74 8.14 -6.02 -7.78
N ILE A 75 7.88 -5.23 -6.74
CA ILE A 75 8.91 -4.42 -6.06
C ILE A 75 8.99 -4.92 -4.62
N ILE A 76 10.19 -5.30 -4.20
CA ILE A 76 10.51 -5.71 -2.83
C ILE A 76 11.59 -4.75 -2.35
N HIS A 77 11.33 -4.05 -1.25
CA HIS A 77 12.27 -3.07 -0.74
C HIS A 77 13.47 -3.72 -0.01
N GLY A 78 14.57 -2.98 0.11
CA GLY A 78 15.76 -3.40 0.84
C GLY A 78 15.61 -3.40 2.36
N TYR A 79 16.67 -3.86 3.03
CA TYR A 79 16.81 -3.80 4.48
C TYR A 79 16.85 -2.34 4.96
N LEU A 80 16.11 -2.03 6.03
CA LEU A 80 15.91 -0.67 6.58
C LEU A 80 15.25 0.34 5.62
N GLU A 81 14.67 -0.12 4.52
CA GLU A 81 13.90 0.70 3.59
C GLU A 81 12.39 0.50 3.75
N HIS A 82 11.61 1.30 3.01
CA HIS A 82 10.17 1.12 2.86
C HIS A 82 9.75 1.42 1.41
N SER A 83 8.60 0.88 0.99
CA SER A 83 8.12 0.98 -0.40
C SER A 83 7.97 2.42 -0.90
N GLY A 84 7.70 3.38 -0.01
CA GLY A 84 7.60 4.80 -0.34
C GLY A 84 8.87 5.46 -0.90
N LEU A 85 10.05 4.81 -0.84
CA LEU A 85 11.28 5.31 -1.47
C LEU A 85 11.28 5.12 -3.00
N TYR A 86 10.48 4.18 -3.52
CA TYR A 86 10.49 3.75 -4.92
C TYR A 86 9.50 4.52 -5.81
N ARG A 87 9.01 5.69 -5.38
CA ARG A 87 8.03 6.52 -6.11
C ARG A 87 8.44 7.00 -7.51
N HIS A 88 9.72 6.85 -7.85
CA HIS A 88 10.31 7.35 -9.09
C HIS A 88 10.50 6.25 -10.14
N ILE A 89 10.16 5.00 -9.81
CA ILE A 89 10.21 3.84 -10.70
C ILE A 89 8.96 3.79 -11.58
#